data_AF-A0A3Q8ZJ84-F1
#
_entry.id   AF-A0A3Q8ZJ84-F1
#
_cell.length_a   1.000
_cell.length_b   1.000
_cell.length_c   1.000
_cell.angle_alpha   90.00
_cell.angle_beta   90.00
_cell.angle_gamma   90.00
#
_symmetry.space_group_name_H-M   'P 1'
#
loop_
_entity.id
_entity.type
_entity.pdbx_description
1 polymer ?
#
loop_
_entity_poly.entity_id
_entity_poly.type
_entity_poly.pdbx_seq_one_letter_code
_entity_poly.pdbx_strand_id
1 'polypeptide(L)' 'MKIASMRLYADILANAARNGWDYAPDAIASGSKRHFEEMKLELIAAGYEIVPVGARPRCPHFDALASE' A
#
# COMPACT_ATOMS: atom_id res chain seq x y z
N MET A 1 -1.08 -4.98 -1.34
CA MET A 1 -0.65 -3.63 -0.91
C MET A 1 -1.02 -3.32 0.55
N LYS A 2 -2.31 -3.28 0.93
CA LYS A 2 -2.73 -2.86 2.29
C LYS A 2 -2.01 -3.59 3.43
N ILE A 3 -1.87 -4.91 3.35
CA ILE A 3 -1.15 -5.71 4.36
C ILE A 3 0.33 -5.28 4.48
N ALA A 4 1.00 -5.00 3.36
CA ALA A 4 2.39 -4.56 3.35
C ALA A 4 2.54 -3.17 3.98
N SER A 5 1.65 -2.24 3.63
CA SER A 5 1.58 -0.91 4.26
C SER A 5 1.39 -1.01 5.78
N MET A 6 0.48 -1.86 6.26
CA MET A 6 0.23 -1.99 7.70
C MET A 6 1.41 -2.61 8.45
N ARG A 7 2.17 -3.50 7.82
CA ARG A 7 3.41 -4.03 8.42
C ARG A 7 4.48 -2.95 8.55
N LEU A 8 4.70 -2.17 7.50
CA LEU A 8 5.64 -1.05 7.53
C LEU A 8 5.24 0.01 8.56
N TYR A 9 3.95 0.33 8.66
CA TYR A 9 3.46 1.24 9.69
C TYR A 9 3.66 0.69 11.11
N ALA A 10 3.45 -0.62 11.32
CA ALA A 10 3.71 -1.25 12.61
C ALA A 10 5.20 -1.19 12.99
N ASP A 11 6.11 -1.34 12.03
CA ASP A 11 7.55 -1.19 12.28
C ASP A 11 7.92 0.24 12.70
N ILE A 12 7.28 1.25 12.10
CA ILE A 12 7.42 2.66 12.51
C ILE A 12 6.95 2.86 13.96
N LEU A 13 5.77 2.33 14.31
CA LEU A 13 5.24 2.42 15.68
C LEU A 13 6.13 1.70 16.69
N ALA A 14 6.62 0.51 16.34
CA ALA A 14 7.55 -0.24 17.19
C ALA A 14 8.84 0.55 17.41
N ASN A 15 9.36 1.22 16.38
CA ASN A 15 10.52 2.10 16.51
C ASN A 15 10.26 3.31 17.40
N ALA A 16 9.09 3.93 17.27
CA ALA A 16 8.70 5.05 18.11
C ALA A 16 8.57 4.63 19.59
N ALA A 17 7.92 3.50 19.85
CA ALA A 17 7.77 2.95 21.20
C ALA A 17 9.12 2.63 21.84
N ARG A 18 10.08 2.05 21.09
CA ARG A 18 11.46 1.85 21.56
C ARG A 18 12.16 3.15 21.94
N ASN A 19 11.78 4.27 21.34
CA ASN A 19 12.29 5.61 21.64
C ASN A 19 11.45 6.36 22.69
N GLY A 20 10.53 5.68 23.39
CA GLY A 20 9.71 6.26 24.45
C GLY A 20 8.49 7.05 23.97
N TRP A 21 8.16 7.00 22.68
CA TRP A 21 6.97 7.64 22.14
C TRP A 21 5.79 6.66 22.14
N ASP A 22 4.73 7.01 22.87
CA ASP A 22 3.48 6.28 22.87
C ASP A 22 2.37 7.11 22.22
N TYR A 23 1.57 6.48 21.37
CA TYR A 23 0.52 7.13 20.59
C TYR A 23 -0.85 6.66 21.05
N ALA A 24 -1.77 7.61 21.24
CA ALA A 24 -3.15 7.28 21.53
C ALA A 24 -3.76 6.42 20.38
N PRO A 25 -4.72 5.53 20.68
CA PRO A 25 -5.34 4.65 19.67
C PRO A 25 -5.89 5.41 18.46
N ASP A 26 -6.50 6.58 18.66
CA ASP A 26 -7.04 7.41 17.57
C ASP A 26 -5.92 7.98 16.66
N ALA A 27 -4.76 8.30 17.24
CA ALA A 27 -3.59 8.74 16.49
C ALA A 27 -2.99 7.60 15.66
N ILE A 28 -2.99 6.37 16.19
CA ILE A 28 -2.56 5.17 15.47
C ILE A 28 -3.52 4.88 14.31
N ALA A 29 -4.83 4.94 14.54
CA ALA A 29 -5.84 4.69 13.51
C ALA A 29 -5.75 5.72 12.37
N SER A 30 -5.71 7.02 12.71
CA SER A 30 -5.58 8.09 11.72
C SER A 30 -4.22 8.04 10.98
N GLY A 31 -3.13 7.74 11.69
CA GLY A 31 -1.80 7.59 11.11
C GLY A 31 -1.70 6.41 10.15
N SER A 32 -2.33 5.26 10.47
CA SER A 32 -2.37 4.10 9.57
C SER A 32 -3.09 4.41 8.26
N LYS A 33 -4.21 5.15 8.34
CA LYS A 33 -4.96 5.59 7.16
C LYS A 33 -4.11 6.51 6.30
N ARG A 34 -3.47 7.51 6.90
CA ARG A 34 -2.58 8.44 6.19
C ARG A 34 -1.44 7.70 5.50
N HIS A 35 -0.74 6.83 6.23
CA HIS A 35 0.39 6.06 5.68
C HIS A 35 -0.01 5.21 4.47
N PHE A 36 -1.19 4.59 4.51
CA PHE A 36 -1.69 3.82 3.38
C PHE A 36 -1.99 4.68 2.15
N GLU A 37 -2.60 5.85 2.34
CA GLU A 37 -2.88 6.77 1.22
C GLU A 37 -1.60 7.36 0.63
N GLU A 38 -0.60 7.69 1.44
CA GLU A 38 0.72 8.15 0.97
C GLU A 38 1.41 7.07 0.12
N MET A 39 1.44 5.82 0.59
CA MET A 39 2.00 4.70 -0.19
C MET A 39 1.30 4.50 -1.54
N LYS A 40 -0.04 4.69 -1.59
CA LYS A 40 -0.77 4.63 -2.86
C LYS A 40 -0.31 5.72 -3.82
N LEU A 41 -0.11 6.95 -3.33
CA LEU A 41 0.38 8.05 -4.15
C LEU A 41 1.80 7.78 -4.68
N GLU A 42 2.69 7.23 -3.84
CA GLU A 42 4.04 6.84 -4.25
C GLU A 42 4.02 5.78 -5.36
N LEU A 43 3.14 4.78 -5.25
CA LEU A 43 2.99 3.75 -6.27
C LEU A 43 2.45 4.32 -7.59
N ILE A 44 1.46 5.21 -7.52
CA ILE A 44 0.96 5.92 -8.71
C ILE A 44 2.09 6.73 -9.36
N ALA A 45 2.87 7.45 -8.57
CA ALA A 45 4.01 8.24 -9.06
C ALA A 45 5.09 7.35 -9.70
N ALA A 46 5.26 6.12 -9.21
CA ALA A 46 6.15 5.11 -9.79
C ALA A 46 5.58 4.41 -11.05
N GLY A 47 4.38 4.81 -11.51
CA GLY A 47 3.76 4.29 -12.72
C GLY A 47 2.89 3.04 -12.52
N TYR A 48 2.58 2.66 -11.28
CA TYR A 48 1.65 1.57 -11.00
C TYR A 48 0.19 2.02 -11.07
N GLU A 49 -0.64 1.17 -11.66
CA GLU A 49 -2.10 1.30 -11.60
C GLU A 49 -2.65 0.56 -10.38
N ILE A 50 -3.50 1.23 -9.59
CA ILE A 50 -4.19 0.62 -8.45
C ILE A 50 -5.52 0.04 -8.94
N VAL A 51 -5.58 -1.28 -9.04
CA VAL A 51 -6.80 -2.00 -9.46
C VAL A 51 -7.58 -2.56 -8.27
N PRO A 52 -8.93 -2.61 -8.33
CA PRO A 52 -9.74 -3.29 -7.32
C PRO A 52 -9.40 -4.78 -7.20
N VAL A 53 -9.60 -5.35 -6.01
CA VAL A 53 -9.46 -6.80 -5.81
C VAL A 53 -10.47 -7.52 -6.69
N GLY A 54 -10.01 -8.51 -7.47
CA GLY A 54 -10.84 -9.26 -8.41
C GLY A 54 -10.95 -8.63 -9.80
N ALA A 55 -10.44 -7.41 -10.01
CA ALA A 55 -10.21 -6.91 -11.35
C ALA A 55 -9.13 -7.78 -12.01
N ARG A 56 -9.41 -8.30 -13.21
CA ARG A 56 -8.37 -8.87 -14.06
C ARG A 56 -7.66 -7.70 -14.74
N PRO A 57 -6.37 -7.47 -14.48
CA PRO A 57 -5.62 -6.51 -15.26
C PRO A 57 -5.76 -6.91 -16.73
N ARG A 58 -6.16 -5.99 -17.61
CA ARG A 58 -6.11 -6.25 -19.04
C ARG A 58 -4.64 -6.34 -19.41
N CYS A 59 -4.12 -7.54 -19.60
CA CYS A 59 -2.80 -7.75 -20.19
C CYS A 59 -2.96 -7.61 -21.71
N PRO A 60 -2.47 -6.55 -22.36
CA PRO A 60 -2.69 -6.34 -23.79
C PRO A 60 -1.81 -7.23 -24.68
N HIS A 61 -1.26 -8.34 -24.18
CA HIS A 61 -0.23 -9.10 -24.88
C HIS A 61 -0.42 -10.64 -24.85
N PHE A 62 -1.64 -11.12 -25.13
CA PHE A 62 -1.82 -12.53 -25.53
C PHE A 62 -2.67 -12.72 -26.79
N ASP A 63 -3.39 -11.70 -27.25
CA ASP A 63 -4.15 -11.79 -28.51
C ASP A 63 -3.25 -11.82 -29.76
N ALA A 64 -1.95 -11.49 -29.64
CA ALA A 64 -1.00 -11.48 -30.74
C ALA A 64 -0.31 -12.84 -31.02
N LEU A 65 -0.50 -13.86 -30.17
CA LEU A 65 0.17 -15.17 -30.31
C LEU A 65 -0.77 -16.31 -30.75
N ALA A 66 -2.04 -16.01 -31.00
CA ALA A 66 -3.04 -16.99 -31.45
C ALA A 66 -3.40 -16.82 -32.95
N SER A 67 -2.54 -16.17 -33.73
CA SER A 67 -2.72 -16.00 -35.17
C SER A 67 -1.43 -16.33 -35.92
N GLU A 68 -1.01 -17.60 -35.85
CA GLU A 68 -0.24 -18.28 -36.91
C GLU A 68 -0.67 -19.74 -37.00
#